data_AF-A0A6J7ZNP2-F1
#
_entry.id   AF-A0A6J7ZNP2-F1
#
_cell.length_a   1.000
_cell.length_b   1.000
_cell.length_c   1.000
_cell.angle_alpha   90.00
_cell.angle_beta   90.00
_cell.angle_gamma   90.00
#
_symmetry.space_group_name_H-M   'P 1'
#
loop_
_entity.id
_entity.type
_entity.pdbx_description
1 polymer ?
#
loop_
_entity_poly.entity_id
_entity_poly.type
_entity_poly.pdbx_seq_one_letter_code
_entity_poly.pdbx_strand_id
1 'polypeptide(L)' 'MFLTNEGRRTFLKLYEQKKQSKFKHPVLGKQCTYQEAFELQARLLAKYLMGDIEKYPPLVLG' A
#
# COMPACT_ATOMS: atom_id res chain seq x y z
N MET A 1 27.51 -1.29 -5.66
CA MET A 1 27.03 -0.39 -6.73
C MET A 1 25.83 0.36 -6.17
N PHE A 2 25.86 1.69 -6.15
CA PHE A 2 24.80 2.53 -5.57
C PHE A 2 24.11 3.34 -6.67
N LEU A 3 22.88 3.80 -6.43
CA LEU A 3 22.24 4.78 -7.30
C LEU A 3 23.06 6.07 -7.30
N THR A 4 23.22 6.67 -8.48
CA THR A 4 23.74 8.03 -8.60
C THR A 4 22.79 9.01 -7.92
N ASN A 5 23.26 10.21 -7.57
CA ASN A 5 22.40 11.24 -6.97
C ASN A 5 21.17 11.55 -7.83
N GLU A 6 21.34 11.59 -9.15
CA GLU A 6 20.24 11.76 -10.10
C GLU A 6 19.29 10.55 -10.09
N GLY A 7 19.83 9.33 -10.17
CA GLY A 7 19.02 8.11 -10.12
C GLY A 7 18.20 8.00 -8.84
N ARG A 8 18.78 8.37 -7.70
CA ARG A 8 18.08 8.42 -6.40
C ARG A 8 16.94 9.44 -6.42
N ARG A 9 17.16 10.65 -6.95
CA ARG A 9 16.12 11.69 -7.04
C ARG A 9 14.96 11.23 -7.93
N THR A 10 15.27 10.64 -9.09
CA THR A 10 14.26 10.12 -10.01
C THR A 10 13.44 9.00 -9.37
N PHE A 11 14.10 8.05 -8.73
CA PHE A 11 13.43 6.96 -8.02
C PHE A 11 12.48 7.49 -6.93
N LEU A 12 12.96 8.36 -6.04
CA LEU A 12 12.15 8.92 -4.97
C LEU A 12 10.94 9.69 -5.51
N LYS A 13 11.11 10.49 -6.56
CA LYS A 13 10.00 11.20 -7.21
C LYS A 13 8.94 10.24 -7.75
N LEU A 14 9.34 9.22 -8.50
CA LEU A 14 8.40 8.25 -9.07
C LEU A 14 7.73 7.40 -8.00
N TYR A 15 8.45 7.05 -6.94
CA TYR A 15 7.92 6.33 -5.80
C TYR A 15 6.83 7.13 -5.07
N GLU A 16 7.09 8.41 -4.75
CA GLU A 16 6.10 9.30 -4.15
C GLU A 16 4.86 9.46 -5.03
N GLN A 17 5.03 9.62 -6.35
CA GLN A 17 3.91 9.67 -7.30
C GLN A 17 3.09 8.36 -7.32
N LYS A 18 3.77 7.21 -7.30
CA LYS A 18 3.10 5.91 -7.27
C LYS A 18 2.29 5.73 -5.98
N LYS A 19 2.81 6.15 -4.83
CA LYS A 19 2.07 6.11 -3.55
C LYS A 19 0.76 6.89 -3.59
N GLN A 20 0.74 8.03 -4.27
CA GLN A 20 -0.46 8.87 -4.43
C GLN A 20 -1.42 8.37 -5.52
N SER A 21 -1.02 7.39 -6.33
CA SER A 21 -1.87 6.85 -7.39
C SER A 21 -3.08 6.14 -6.79
N LYS A 22 -4.27 6.42 -7.33
CA LYS A 22 -5.54 5.82 -6.87
C LYS A 22 -5.78 4.48 -7.56
N PHE A 23 -6.34 3.54 -6.82
CA PHE A 23 -6.85 2.27 -7.33
C PHE A 23 -8.10 1.86 -6.54
N LYS A 24 -8.83 0.86 -7.03
CA LYS A 24 -9.98 0.30 -6.31
C LYS A 24 -9.49 -0.86 -5.43
N HIS A 25 -9.65 -0.74 -4.12
CA HIS A 25 -9.26 -1.81 -3.19
C HIS A 25 -10.09 -3.07 -3.50
N PRO A 26 -9.47 -4.20 -3.87
CA PRO A 26 -10.18 -5.39 -4.33
C PRO A 26 -11.07 -6.00 -3.23
N VAL A 27 -10.58 -6.00 -1.99
CA VAL A 27 -11.33 -6.51 -0.83
C VAL A 27 -12.43 -5.55 -0.35
N LEU A 28 -12.12 -4.26 -0.17
CA LEU A 28 -13.04 -3.28 0.43
C LEU A 28 -13.97 -2.59 -0.59
N GLY A 29 -13.69 -2.73 -1.89
CA GLY A 29 -14.45 -2.10 -2.98
C GLY A 29 -14.34 -0.58 -3.09
N LYS A 30 -13.60 0.08 -2.18
CA LYS A 30 -13.45 1.55 -2.11
C LYS A 30 -12.27 2.02 -2.97
N GLN A 31 -12.37 3.25 -3.49
CA GLN A 31 -11.23 3.90 -4.14
C GLN A 31 -10.29 4.48 -3.07
N CYS A 32 -9.01 4.15 -3.15
CA CYS A 32 -7.97 4.63 -2.25
C CYS A 32 -6.64 4.77 -3.00
N THR A 33 -5.72 5.53 -2.42
CA THR A 33 -4.32 5.61 -2.85
C THR A 33 -3.54 4.39 -2.36
N TYR A 34 -2.38 4.11 -2.97
CA TYR A 34 -1.44 3.10 -2.46
C TYR A 34 -1.00 3.40 -1.01
N GLN A 35 -0.83 4.67 -0.67
CA GLN A 35 -0.51 5.09 0.69
C GLN A 35 -1.62 4.72 1.68
N GLU A 36 -2.87 5.09 1.40
CA GLU A 36 -4.01 4.72 2.25
C GLU A 36 -4.20 3.21 2.35
N ALA A 37 -3.90 2.47 1.27
CA ALA A 37 -3.97 1.02 1.28
C ALA A 37 -3.00 0.39 2.30
N PHE A 38 -1.80 0.96 2.51
CA PHE A 38 -0.90 0.49 3.56
C PHE A 38 -1.50 0.64 4.96
N GLU A 39 -2.15 1.77 5.24
CA GLU A 39 -2.84 1.97 6.52
C GLU A 39 -4.00 0.99 6.70
N LEU A 40 -4.78 0.77 5.64
CA LEU A 40 -5.90 -0.18 5.65
C LEU A 40 -5.41 -1.61 5.93
N GLN A 41 -4.31 -2.03 5.29
CA GLN A 41 -3.70 -3.33 5.52
C GLN A 41 -3.14 -3.47 6.94
N ALA A 42 -2.52 -2.41 7.50
CA ALA A 42 -2.09 -2.41 8.89
C ALA A 42 -3.26 -2.56 9.87
N ARG A 43 -4.39 -1.88 9.63
CA ARG A 43 -5.61 -2.01 10.44
C ARG A 43 -6.23 -3.41 10.33
N LEU A 44 -6.26 -4.00 9.13
CA LEU A 44 -6.74 -5.36 8.91
C LEU A 44 -5.85 -6.38 9.64
N LEU A 45 -4.53 -6.20 9.61
CA LEU A 45 -3.59 -7.04 10.34
C LEU A 45 -3.80 -6.92 11.85
N ALA A 46 -3.95 -5.70 12.37
CA ALA A 46 -4.23 -5.48 13.79
C ALA A 46 -5.49 -6.21 14.25
N LYS A 47 -6.59 -6.10 13.49
CA LYS A 47 -7.84 -6.84 13.76
C LYS A 47 -7.64 -8.35 13.79
N TYR A 48 -6.84 -8.89 12.86
CA TYR A 48 -6.53 -10.32 12.85
C TYR A 48 -5.75 -10.74 14.10
N LEU A 49 -4.73 -9.97 14.48
CA LEU A 49 -3.94 -10.24 15.69
C LEU A 49 -4.75 -10.12 16.99
N MET A 50 -5.76 -9.25 17.02
CA MET A 50 -6.68 -9.10 18.15
C MET A 50 -7.77 -10.18 18.19
N GLY A 51 -7.91 -10.99 17.14
CA GLY A 51 -8.97 -12.00 17.03
C GLY A 51 -10.33 -11.45 16.59
N ASP A 52 -10.40 -10.17 16.21
CA ASP A 52 -11.65 -9.53 15.72
C ASP A 52 -12.10 -10.09 14.36
N ILE A 53 -11.14 -10.61 13.57
CA ILE A 53 -11.41 -11.28 12.30
C ILE A 53 -10.67 -12.62 12.26
N GLU A 54 -11.33 -13.66 11.75
CA GLU A 54 -10.74 -15.00 11.67
C GLU A 54 -9.61 -15.11 10.64
N LYS A 55 -9.64 -14.27 9.61
CA LYS A 55 -8.67 -14.31 8.50
C LYS A 55 -8.28 -12.90 8.08
N TYR A 56 -6.98 -12.70 7.89
CA TYR A 56 -6.43 -11.48 7.30
C TYR A 56 -6.56 -11.52 5.76
N PRO A 57 -7.31 -10.60 5.13
CA PRO A 57 -7.45 -10.57 3.67
C PRO A 57 -6.26 -9.80 3.04
N PRO A 58 -5.38 -10.47 2.28
CA PRO A 58 -4.22 -9.80 1.67
C PRO A 58 -4.65 -8.88 0.53
N LEU A 59 -3.89 -7.79 0.33
CA LEU A 59 -4.03 -6.96 -0.85
C LEU A 59 -3.33 -7.61 -2.05
N VAL A 60 -4.11 -8.13 -2.99
CA VAL A 60 -3.60 -8.64 -4.28
C VAL A 60 -4.08 -7.71 -5.39
N LEU A 61 -3.15 -7.02 -6.04
CA LEU A 61 -3.42 -6.21 -7.22
C LEU A 61 -3.11 -7.06 -8.45
N GLY A 62 -4.11 -7.29 -9.29
CA GLY A 62 -3.96 -7.94 -10.59
C GLY A 62 -3.47 -6.99 -11.67
#